data_AF-A0A7V9CM84-F1
#
_entry.id   AF-A0A7V9CM84-F1
#
_cell.length_a   1.000
_cell.length_b   1.000
_cell.length_c   1.000
_cell.angle_alpha   90.00
_cell.angle_beta   90.00
_cell.angle_gamma   90.00
#
_symmetry.space_group_name_H-M   'P 1'
#
loop_
_entity.id
_entity.type
_entity.pdbx_description
1 polymer ?
#
loop_
_entity_poly.entity_id
_entity_poly.type
_entity_poly.pdbx_seq_one_letter_code
_entity_poly.pdbx_strand_id
1 'polypeptide(L)'
;MREPFAEFFGTAILMTFGLGVVAQTVLSSQNAGSPLAIHLCWGFAVTLGVYASSGVSGAHLNPAVTLALAVRRGFPWNKVGPYVIAQLLGAFVGAAIVYATYYEALTAFDGGVRQVLGAQGTAGVFATYPAAYVSLFGGFVDQVVGTALLVAAVFFLSDERNAPPPSGLTPILVGVAVMAIGMGFGVNAGYAINPARDFGPRLFTALAGWGSGVFTAAHGWWWVPIVAPCVGAVIGGTAYDLCVRDRHPAQTNRIADPVHPVDPASR
;
A
#
# COMPACT_ATOMS: atom_id res chain seq x y z
N MET A 1 23.04 -2.02 3.53
CA MET A 1 21.92 -2.20 4.48
C MET A 1 21.03 -0.97 4.68
N ARG A 2 21.24 0.18 4.01
CA ARG A 2 20.46 1.42 4.29
C ARG A 2 18.98 1.33 3.90
N GLU A 3 18.68 0.77 2.73
CA GLU A 3 17.33 0.80 2.17
C GLU A 3 16.32 -0.09 2.91
N PRO A 4 16.66 -1.32 3.35
CA PRO A 4 15.74 -2.10 4.17
C PRO A 4 15.34 -1.41 5.48
N PHE A 5 16.22 -0.64 6.12
CA PHE A 5 15.82 0.14 7.31
C PHE A 5 14.81 1.25 6.97
N ALA A 6 14.97 1.90 5.82
CA ALA A 6 14.01 2.91 5.35
C ALA A 6 12.66 2.27 4.98
N GLU A 7 12.64 1.10 4.34
CA GLU A 7 11.43 0.34 4.06
C GLU A 7 10.70 -0.09 5.33
N PHE A 8 11.45 -0.57 6.34
CA PHE A 8 10.91 -0.91 7.65
C PHE A 8 10.24 0.32 8.29
N PHE A 9 10.95 1.44 8.35
CA PHE A 9 10.46 2.65 9.02
C PHE A 9 9.26 3.27 8.30
N GLY A 10 9.32 3.40 6.98
CA GLY A 10 8.20 3.90 6.18
C GLY A 10 6.97 3.02 6.28
N THR A 11 7.14 1.69 6.30
CA THR A 11 6.02 0.76 6.46
C THR A 11 5.45 0.80 7.88
N ALA A 12 6.29 0.95 8.91
CA ALA A 12 5.81 1.13 10.29
C ALA A 12 4.96 2.41 10.45
N ILE A 13 5.36 3.52 9.84
CA ILE A 13 4.59 4.77 9.81
C ILE A 13 3.25 4.57 9.11
N LEU A 14 3.28 4.03 7.89
CA LEU A 14 2.07 3.70 7.12
C LEU A 14 1.09 2.87 7.97
N MET A 15 1.58 1.82 8.61
CA MET A 15 0.75 0.90 9.35
C MET A 15 0.26 1.47 10.67
N THR A 16 1.05 2.28 11.37
CA THR A 16 0.62 2.90 12.63
C THR A 16 -0.58 3.84 12.39
N PHE A 17 -0.52 4.71 11.39
CA PHE A 17 -1.63 5.60 11.06
C PHE A 17 -2.82 4.83 10.48
N GLY A 18 -2.59 3.94 9.52
CA GLY A 18 -3.65 3.17 8.86
C GLY A 18 -4.42 2.25 9.82
N LEU A 19 -3.73 1.55 10.71
CA LEU A 19 -4.39 0.70 11.72
C LEU A 19 -5.01 1.55 12.84
N GLY A 20 -4.39 2.67 13.21
CA GLY A 20 -4.90 3.58 14.25
C GLY A 20 -6.28 4.16 13.92
N VAL A 21 -6.51 4.59 12.68
CA VAL A 21 -7.84 5.08 12.26
C VAL A 21 -8.91 3.98 12.30
N VAL A 22 -8.53 2.73 11.97
CA VAL A 22 -9.44 1.59 12.03
C VAL A 22 -9.76 1.25 13.48
N ALA A 23 -8.73 1.21 14.35
CA ALA A 23 -8.91 1.00 15.79
C ALA A 23 -9.85 2.05 16.39
N GLN A 24 -9.60 3.33 16.13
CA GLN A 24 -10.46 4.42 16.60
C GLN A 24 -11.90 4.26 16.10
N THR A 25 -12.10 3.97 14.82
CA THR A 25 -13.44 3.86 14.23
C THR A 25 -14.20 2.66 14.79
N VAL A 26 -13.56 1.48 14.85
CA VAL A 26 -14.21 0.25 15.32
C VAL A 26 -14.48 0.31 16.81
N LEU A 27 -13.48 0.66 17.63
CA LEU A 27 -13.57 0.58 19.09
C LEU A 27 -14.46 1.68 19.69
N SER A 28 -14.65 2.80 18.97
CA SER A 28 -15.63 3.82 19.34
C SER A 28 -17.05 3.53 18.82
N SER A 29 -17.28 2.38 18.18
CA SER A 29 -18.55 2.08 17.50
C SER A 29 -18.97 3.19 16.52
N GLN A 30 -18.00 3.71 15.76
CA GLN A 30 -18.15 4.82 14.80
C GLN A 30 -18.46 6.20 15.40
N ASN A 31 -18.34 6.39 16.73
CA ASN A 31 -18.52 7.72 17.34
C ASN A 31 -17.31 8.65 17.13
N ALA A 32 -16.11 8.09 16.96
CA ALA A 32 -14.85 8.85 16.76
C ALA A 32 -14.22 8.57 15.38
N GLY A 33 -14.98 8.08 14.42
CA GLY A 33 -14.50 7.78 13.07
C GLY A 33 -15.61 7.36 12.12
N SER A 34 -15.31 7.28 10.83
CA SER A 34 -16.26 6.87 9.79
C SER A 34 -15.56 6.08 8.69
N PRO A 35 -16.29 5.35 7.82
CA PRO A 35 -15.69 4.72 6.65
C PRO A 35 -14.88 5.71 5.80
N LEU A 36 -15.39 6.94 5.63
CA LEU A 36 -14.67 7.99 4.92
C LEU A 36 -13.36 8.38 5.63
N ALA A 37 -13.38 8.52 6.97
CA ALA A 37 -12.19 8.84 7.74
C ALA A 37 -11.10 7.75 7.60
N ILE A 38 -11.51 6.47 7.55
CA ILE A 38 -10.60 5.35 7.29
C ILE A 38 -9.92 5.55 5.93
N HIS A 39 -10.68 5.77 4.85
CA HIS A 39 -10.10 5.92 3.51
C HIS A 39 -9.16 7.12 3.39
N LEU A 40 -9.55 8.27 3.95
CA LEU A 40 -8.70 9.48 3.97
C LEU A 40 -7.40 9.23 4.74
N CYS A 41 -7.48 8.67 5.95
CA CYS A 41 -6.32 8.48 6.79
C CYS A 41 -5.37 7.42 6.22
N TRP A 42 -5.86 6.36 5.57
CA TRP A 42 -4.99 5.42 4.85
C TRP A 42 -4.19 6.10 3.73
N GLY A 43 -4.79 7.04 2.99
CA GLY A 43 -4.06 7.83 2.02
C GLY A 43 -3.00 8.74 2.64
N PHE A 44 -3.33 9.42 3.74
CA PHE A 44 -2.35 10.23 4.48
C PHE A 44 -1.21 9.37 5.03
N ALA A 45 -1.52 8.18 5.54
CA ALA A 45 -0.54 7.22 6.04
C ALA A 45 0.46 6.80 4.95
N VAL A 46 -0.04 6.54 3.73
CA VAL A 46 0.82 6.25 2.56
C VAL A 46 1.70 7.45 2.23
N THR A 47 1.12 8.65 2.12
CA THR A 47 1.89 9.88 1.85
C THR A 47 3.04 10.06 2.85
N LEU A 48 2.75 9.93 4.15
CA LEU A 48 3.75 10.09 5.21
C LEU A 48 4.81 8.98 5.19
N GLY A 49 4.41 7.73 5.00
CA GLY A 49 5.35 6.62 4.87
C GLY A 49 6.31 6.81 3.69
N VAL A 50 5.77 7.28 2.55
CA VAL A 50 6.57 7.57 1.34
C VAL A 50 7.54 8.72 1.59
N TYR A 51 7.09 9.85 2.16
CA TYR A 51 8.00 10.94 2.51
C TYR A 51 9.11 10.53 3.48
N ALA A 52 8.80 9.65 4.44
CA ALA A 52 9.77 9.21 5.44
C ALA A 52 10.91 8.34 4.89
N SER A 53 10.75 7.74 3.70
CA SER A 53 11.65 6.70 3.20
C SER A 53 12.11 6.86 1.74
N SER A 54 11.44 7.72 0.95
CA SER A 54 11.67 7.84 -0.49
C SER A 54 13.10 8.24 -0.86
N GLY A 55 13.70 9.16 -0.10
CA GLY A 55 15.07 9.63 -0.32
C GLY A 55 16.16 8.58 -0.06
N VAL A 56 15.82 7.42 0.50
CA VAL A 56 16.77 6.33 0.78
C VAL A 56 16.43 5.08 -0.03
N SER A 57 15.22 4.54 0.08
CA SER A 57 14.85 3.26 -0.53
C SER A 57 14.05 3.37 -1.82
N GLY A 58 13.55 4.57 -2.15
CA GLY A 58 12.51 4.76 -3.16
C GLY A 58 11.08 4.51 -2.63
N ALA A 59 10.93 4.19 -1.34
CA ALA A 59 9.66 3.98 -0.65
C ALA A 59 8.69 3.03 -1.36
N HIS A 60 9.09 1.75 -1.50
CA HIS A 60 8.17 0.76 -2.07
C HIS A 60 7.03 0.46 -1.10
N LEU A 61 7.37 0.22 0.17
CA LEU A 61 6.48 -0.01 1.32
C LEU A 61 5.43 -1.12 1.13
N ASN A 62 5.59 -1.91 0.07
CA ASN A 62 4.62 -2.85 -0.45
C ASN A 62 5.34 -3.93 -1.28
N PRO A 63 5.22 -5.21 -0.91
CA PRO A 63 5.80 -6.32 -1.67
C PRO A 63 5.32 -6.39 -3.13
N ALA A 64 4.05 -6.04 -3.40
CA ALA A 64 3.50 -6.06 -4.75
C ALA A 64 4.08 -4.93 -5.62
N VAL A 65 4.27 -3.74 -5.06
CA VAL A 65 4.98 -2.63 -5.75
C VAL A 65 6.44 -3.00 -5.99
N THR A 66 7.11 -3.59 -5.00
CA THR A 66 8.50 -4.07 -5.13
C THR A 66 8.64 -5.08 -6.27
N LEU A 67 7.71 -6.03 -6.36
CA LEU A 67 7.65 -7.01 -7.44
C LEU A 67 7.44 -6.33 -8.80
N ALA A 68 6.46 -5.44 -8.93
CA ALA A 68 6.22 -4.75 -10.19
C ALA A 68 7.42 -3.93 -10.66
N LEU A 69 8.12 -3.25 -9.75
CA LEU A 69 9.34 -2.52 -10.06
C LEU A 69 10.47 -3.46 -10.51
N ALA A 70 10.60 -4.65 -9.92
CA ALA A 70 11.57 -5.64 -10.35
C ALA A 70 11.26 -6.19 -11.75
N VAL A 71 9.97 -6.42 -12.05
CA VAL A 71 9.51 -6.95 -13.33
C VAL A 71 9.57 -5.90 -14.45
N ARG A 72 9.22 -4.64 -14.18
CA ARG A 72 8.96 -3.61 -15.22
C ARG A 72 9.85 -2.38 -15.17
N ARG A 73 10.61 -2.15 -14.09
CA ARG A 73 11.44 -0.95 -13.91
C ARG A 73 12.90 -1.26 -13.58
N GLY A 74 13.32 -2.52 -13.69
CA GLY A 74 14.71 -2.93 -13.50
C GLY A 74 15.19 -2.89 -12.05
N PHE A 75 14.28 -2.90 -11.06
CA PHE A 75 14.69 -3.00 -9.67
C PHE A 75 15.44 -4.33 -9.43
N PRO A 76 16.64 -4.32 -8.80
CA PRO A 76 17.46 -5.52 -8.69
C PRO A 76 16.77 -6.65 -7.91
N TRP A 77 16.67 -7.83 -8.51
CA TRP A 77 15.99 -9.00 -7.92
C TRP A 77 16.60 -9.46 -6.58
N ASN A 78 17.91 -9.30 -6.40
CA ASN A 78 18.58 -9.60 -5.13
C ASN A 78 18.15 -8.69 -3.95
N LYS A 79 17.49 -7.55 -4.24
CA LYS A 79 16.97 -6.62 -3.22
C LYS A 79 15.51 -6.87 -2.86
N VAL A 80 14.78 -7.65 -3.67
CA VAL A 80 13.35 -7.92 -3.46
C VAL A 80 13.12 -8.58 -2.10
N GLY A 81 13.82 -9.67 -1.79
CA GLY A 81 13.71 -10.37 -0.50
C GLY A 81 13.96 -9.46 0.71
N PRO A 82 15.11 -8.75 0.77
CA PRO A 82 15.40 -7.79 1.84
C PRO A 82 14.34 -6.70 2.02
N TYR A 83 13.79 -6.16 0.93
CA TYR A 83 12.70 -5.17 0.99
C TYR A 83 11.42 -5.78 1.57
N VAL A 84 11.01 -6.96 1.07
CA VAL A 84 9.80 -7.64 1.56
C VAL A 84 9.89 -7.98 3.04
N ILE A 85 11.03 -8.48 3.51
CA ILE A 85 11.25 -8.77 4.93
C ILE A 85 11.15 -7.49 5.77
N ALA A 86 11.79 -6.41 5.33
CA ALA A 86 11.72 -5.13 6.03
C ALA A 86 10.30 -4.57 6.11
N GLN A 87 9.54 -4.62 5.01
CA GLN A 87 8.15 -4.18 4.96
C GLN A 87 7.27 -5.01 5.91
N LEU A 88 7.44 -6.34 5.92
CA LEU A 88 6.72 -7.23 6.83
C LEU A 88 6.98 -6.93 8.29
N LEU A 89 8.26 -6.74 8.66
CA LEU A 89 8.65 -6.37 10.01
C LEU A 89 8.11 -4.98 10.40
N GLY A 90 8.17 -4.00 9.48
CA GLY A 90 7.62 -2.68 9.70
C GLY A 90 6.11 -2.74 9.96
N ALA A 91 5.39 -3.54 9.17
CA ALA A 91 3.95 -3.70 9.34
C ALA A 91 3.57 -4.45 10.63
N PHE A 92 4.33 -5.46 11.00
CA PHE A 92 4.21 -6.15 12.28
C PHE A 92 4.41 -5.18 13.46
N VAL A 93 5.46 -4.36 13.42
CA VAL A 93 5.74 -3.38 14.47
C VAL A 93 4.67 -2.29 14.53
N GLY A 94 4.21 -1.79 13.39
CA GLY A 94 3.08 -0.85 13.34
C GLY A 94 1.81 -1.42 14.01
N ALA A 95 1.50 -2.70 13.78
CA ALA A 95 0.40 -3.38 14.46
C ALA A 95 0.63 -3.49 15.97
N ALA A 96 1.84 -3.83 16.41
CA ALA A 96 2.19 -3.89 17.82
C ALA A 96 2.05 -2.53 18.53
N ILE A 97 2.44 -1.44 17.88
CA ILE A 97 2.27 -0.07 18.38
C ILE A 97 0.78 0.22 18.58
N VAL A 98 -0.05 0.01 17.55
CA VAL A 98 -1.50 0.28 17.66
C VAL A 98 -2.16 -0.59 18.71
N TYR A 99 -1.80 -1.87 18.80
CA TYR A 99 -2.30 -2.76 19.84
C TYR A 99 -1.98 -2.26 21.25
N ALA A 100 -0.74 -1.83 21.50
CA ALA A 100 -0.33 -1.27 22.78
C ALA A 100 -1.08 0.03 23.09
N THR A 101 -1.22 0.93 22.11
CA THR A 101 -1.93 2.21 22.25
C THR A 101 -3.42 2.02 22.56
N TYR A 102 -4.08 1.04 21.92
CA TYR A 102 -5.51 0.78 22.08
C TYR A 102 -5.83 -0.41 22.98
N TYR A 103 -4.87 -0.89 23.79
CA TYR A 103 -5.03 -2.13 24.56
C TYR A 103 -6.27 -2.11 25.48
N GLU A 104 -6.44 -1.01 26.22
CA GLU A 104 -7.58 -0.82 27.13
C GLU A 104 -8.90 -0.67 26.36
N ALA A 105 -8.91 0.10 25.27
CA ALA A 105 -10.09 0.27 24.42
C ALA A 105 -10.53 -1.05 23.76
N LEU A 106 -9.58 -1.87 23.31
CA LEU A 106 -9.86 -3.21 22.82
C LEU A 106 -10.48 -4.08 23.91
N THR A 107 -9.86 -4.10 25.10
CA THR A 107 -10.34 -4.91 26.24
C THR A 107 -11.75 -4.50 26.66
N ALA A 108 -12.04 -3.19 26.66
CA ALA A 108 -13.37 -2.68 26.94
C ALA A 108 -14.40 -3.07 25.88
N PHE A 109 -14.00 -3.14 24.60
CA PHE A 109 -14.88 -3.50 23.48
C PHE A 109 -15.16 -5.01 23.39
N ASP A 110 -14.13 -5.84 23.52
CA ASP A 110 -14.19 -7.30 23.32
C ASP A 110 -14.28 -8.11 24.64
N GLY A 111 -14.36 -7.43 25.78
CA GLY A 111 -14.44 -8.07 27.11
C GLY A 111 -13.15 -8.78 27.51
N GLY A 112 -12.02 -8.47 26.87
CA GLY A 112 -10.73 -9.12 27.08
C GLY A 112 -10.54 -10.40 26.27
N VAL A 113 -11.52 -10.80 25.44
CA VAL A 113 -11.45 -12.00 24.60
C VAL A 113 -11.20 -11.60 23.15
N ARG A 114 -10.02 -11.93 22.65
CA ARG A 114 -9.55 -11.54 21.31
C ARG A 114 -10.20 -12.39 20.21
N GLN A 115 -11.39 -11.98 19.80
CA GLN A 115 -12.19 -12.67 18.77
C GLN A 115 -11.78 -12.23 17.36
N VAL A 116 -11.72 -13.17 16.42
CA VAL A 116 -11.32 -12.89 15.03
C VAL A 116 -12.45 -12.20 14.27
N LEU A 117 -13.63 -12.82 14.24
CA LEU A 117 -14.83 -12.35 13.56
C LEU A 117 -16.00 -12.29 14.55
N GLY A 118 -17.12 -11.67 14.13
CA GLY A 118 -18.34 -11.53 14.93
C GLY A 118 -18.55 -10.11 15.42
N ALA A 119 -19.61 -9.89 16.19
CA ALA A 119 -19.99 -8.56 16.67
C ALA A 119 -18.91 -7.89 17.54
N GLN A 120 -18.12 -8.69 18.25
CA GLN A 120 -16.97 -8.25 19.06
C GLN A 120 -15.63 -8.64 18.42
N GLY A 121 -15.64 -9.02 17.13
CA GLY A 121 -14.44 -9.40 16.41
C GLY A 121 -13.52 -8.19 16.17
N THR A 122 -12.31 -8.24 16.72
CA THR A 122 -11.36 -7.12 16.69
C THR A 122 -10.15 -7.36 15.78
N ALA A 123 -9.98 -8.57 15.20
CA ALA A 123 -8.86 -8.84 14.29
C ALA A 123 -8.92 -8.00 13.00
N GLY A 124 -10.12 -7.57 12.58
CA GLY A 124 -10.34 -6.69 11.43
C GLY A 124 -9.75 -5.29 11.59
N VAL A 125 -9.36 -4.91 12.81
CA VAL A 125 -8.57 -3.69 13.06
C VAL A 125 -7.19 -3.78 12.43
N PHE A 126 -6.59 -4.98 12.40
CA PHE A 126 -5.19 -5.20 12.07
C PHE A 126 -4.99 -5.74 10.65
N ALA A 127 -5.78 -6.74 10.26
CA ALA A 127 -5.70 -7.39 8.95
C ALA A 127 -7.07 -7.37 8.27
N THR A 128 -7.11 -7.52 6.95
CA THR A 128 -8.39 -7.50 6.23
C THR A 128 -9.10 -8.85 6.32
N TYR A 129 -10.42 -8.79 6.32
CA TYR A 129 -11.30 -9.95 6.17
C TYR A 129 -12.40 -9.54 5.19
N PRO A 130 -12.85 -10.45 4.31
CA PRO A 130 -13.87 -10.15 3.33
C PRO A 130 -15.23 -9.99 4.03
N ALA A 131 -16.10 -9.18 3.44
CA ALA A 131 -17.49 -9.11 3.86
C ALA A 131 -18.16 -10.49 3.70
N ALA A 132 -19.16 -10.79 4.54
CA ALA A 132 -19.75 -12.13 4.61
C ALA A 132 -20.35 -12.65 3.29
N TYR A 133 -20.73 -11.76 2.37
CA TYR A 133 -21.28 -12.10 1.06
C TYR A 133 -20.20 -12.29 -0.03
N VAL A 134 -18.93 -12.03 0.27
CA VAL A 134 -17.83 -12.08 -0.69
C VAL A 134 -17.17 -13.46 -0.66
N SER A 135 -17.17 -14.13 -1.82
CA SER A 135 -16.44 -15.39 -2.01
C SER A 135 -14.93 -15.15 -2.13
N LEU A 136 -14.12 -16.21 -1.93
CA LEU A 136 -12.67 -16.13 -2.15
C LEU A 136 -12.32 -15.63 -3.56
N PHE A 137 -13.03 -16.10 -4.58
CA PHE A 137 -12.80 -15.68 -5.96
C PHE A 137 -13.19 -14.21 -6.17
N GLY A 138 -14.35 -13.78 -5.64
CA GLY A 138 -14.77 -12.38 -5.71
C GLY A 138 -13.77 -11.45 -5.03
N GLY A 139 -13.30 -11.80 -3.83
CA GLY A 139 -12.26 -11.06 -3.13
C GLY A 139 -10.89 -11.11 -3.83
N PHE A 140 -10.56 -12.21 -4.53
CA PHE A 140 -9.35 -12.28 -5.34
C PHE A 140 -9.39 -11.28 -6.50
N VAL A 141 -10.51 -11.22 -7.25
CA VAL A 141 -10.70 -10.25 -8.34
C VAL A 141 -10.63 -8.81 -7.81
N ASP A 142 -11.30 -8.53 -6.69
CA ASP A 142 -11.28 -7.24 -6.00
C ASP A 142 -9.84 -6.77 -5.70
N GLN A 143 -9.04 -7.65 -5.10
CA GLN A 143 -7.65 -7.34 -4.74
C GLN A 143 -6.72 -7.22 -5.96
N VAL A 144 -6.96 -7.99 -7.03
CA VAL A 144 -6.26 -7.83 -8.32
C VAL A 144 -6.53 -6.45 -8.91
N VAL A 145 -7.80 -6.04 -9.00
CA VAL A 145 -8.20 -4.76 -9.60
C VAL A 145 -7.66 -3.59 -8.79
N GLY A 146 -7.86 -3.58 -7.47
CA GLY A 146 -7.36 -2.51 -6.61
C GLY A 146 -5.84 -2.34 -6.70
N THR A 147 -5.09 -3.44 -6.76
CA THR A 147 -3.63 -3.37 -6.84
C THR A 147 -3.14 -3.00 -8.24
N ALA A 148 -3.84 -3.42 -9.29
CA ALA A 148 -3.53 -2.99 -10.65
C ALA A 148 -3.67 -1.47 -10.81
N LEU A 149 -4.73 -0.87 -10.24
CA LEU A 149 -4.91 0.57 -10.21
C LEU A 149 -3.82 1.28 -9.41
N LEU A 150 -3.44 0.74 -8.23
CA LEU A 150 -2.35 1.28 -7.43
C LEU A 150 -1.03 1.31 -8.20
N VAL A 151 -0.62 0.18 -8.79
CA VAL A 151 0.68 0.10 -9.47
C VAL A 151 0.69 0.90 -10.76
N ALA A 152 -0.40 0.92 -11.51
CA ALA A 152 -0.54 1.82 -12.66
C ALA A 152 -0.35 3.29 -12.22
N ALA A 153 -0.95 3.70 -11.10
CA ALA A 153 -0.79 5.04 -10.54
C ALA A 153 0.66 5.35 -10.13
N VAL A 154 1.31 4.45 -9.39
CA VAL A 154 2.74 4.60 -9.06
C VAL A 154 3.56 4.77 -10.35
N PHE A 155 3.27 4.01 -11.39
CA PHE A 155 4.03 4.07 -12.64
C PHE A 155 3.79 5.36 -13.40
N PHE A 156 2.53 5.79 -13.62
CA PHE A 156 2.24 6.99 -14.39
C PHE A 156 2.63 8.28 -13.66
N LEU A 157 2.61 8.28 -12.31
CA LEU A 157 3.05 9.42 -11.49
C LEU A 157 4.58 9.53 -11.42
N SER A 158 5.31 8.46 -11.75
CA SER A 158 6.78 8.42 -11.69
C SER A 158 7.42 8.39 -13.08
N ASP A 159 6.63 8.45 -14.15
CA ASP A 159 7.13 8.37 -15.53
C ASP A 159 7.49 9.75 -16.07
N GLU A 160 8.79 10.00 -16.22
CA GLU A 160 9.33 11.25 -16.75
C GLU A 160 8.92 11.54 -18.21
N ARG A 161 8.50 10.52 -18.97
CA ARG A 161 8.05 10.70 -20.36
C ARG A 161 6.57 11.07 -20.47
N ASN A 162 5.81 10.90 -19.38
CA ASN A 162 4.41 11.30 -19.30
C ASN A 162 4.31 12.77 -18.84
N ALA A 163 3.35 13.10 -17.97
CA ALA A 163 3.25 14.39 -17.29
C ALA A 163 3.45 14.18 -15.78
N PRO A 164 4.68 13.90 -15.31
CA PRO A 164 4.92 13.68 -13.90
C PRO A 164 4.61 14.95 -13.11
N PRO A 165 4.04 14.83 -11.89
CA PRO A 165 3.90 15.97 -11.01
C PRO A 165 5.29 16.52 -10.62
N PRO A 166 5.37 17.76 -10.09
CA PRO A 166 6.55 18.23 -9.37
C PRO A 166 7.00 17.18 -8.35
N SER A 167 8.29 16.89 -8.27
CA SER A 167 8.83 15.74 -7.52
C SER A 167 8.40 15.70 -6.05
N GLY A 168 8.22 16.87 -5.43
CA GLY A 168 7.71 17.01 -4.07
C GLY A 168 6.25 16.56 -3.89
N LEU A 169 5.44 16.48 -4.94
CA LEU A 169 4.01 16.15 -4.89
C LEU A 169 3.70 14.68 -5.21
N THR A 170 4.64 13.91 -5.78
CA THR A 170 4.43 12.49 -6.09
C THR A 170 3.92 11.69 -4.89
N PRO A 171 4.49 11.83 -3.66
CA PRO A 171 4.00 11.08 -2.49
C PRO A 171 2.54 11.38 -2.14
N ILE A 172 2.12 12.65 -2.27
CA ILE A 172 0.73 13.08 -2.01
C ILE A 172 -0.21 12.41 -3.00
N LEU A 173 0.13 12.41 -4.28
CA LEU A 173 -0.71 11.84 -5.33
C LEU A 173 -0.79 10.31 -5.26
N VAL A 174 0.27 9.63 -4.81
CA VAL A 174 0.21 8.20 -4.47
C VAL A 174 -0.76 7.95 -3.31
N GLY A 175 -0.73 8.80 -2.27
CA GLY A 175 -1.72 8.75 -1.19
C GLY A 175 -3.15 8.96 -1.69
N VAL A 176 -3.38 9.94 -2.58
CA VAL A 176 -4.69 10.19 -3.22
C VAL A 176 -5.17 8.97 -4.02
N ALA A 177 -4.28 8.28 -4.75
CA ALA A 177 -4.63 7.05 -5.45
C ALA A 177 -5.14 5.98 -4.47
N VAL A 178 -4.48 5.81 -3.32
CA VAL A 178 -4.93 4.86 -2.28
C VAL A 178 -6.26 5.29 -1.66
N MET A 179 -6.50 6.59 -1.44
CA MET A 179 -7.82 7.10 -0.99
C MET A 179 -8.92 6.74 -1.99
N ALA A 180 -8.68 6.99 -3.27
CA ALA A 180 -9.63 6.71 -4.34
C ALA A 180 -9.94 5.20 -4.43
N ILE A 181 -8.91 4.35 -4.30
CA ILE A 181 -9.09 2.89 -4.25
C ILE A 181 -9.92 2.50 -3.02
N GLY A 182 -9.62 3.05 -1.84
CA GLY A 182 -10.37 2.77 -0.61
C GLY A 182 -11.85 3.14 -0.74
N MET A 183 -12.14 4.36 -1.23
CA MET A 183 -13.51 4.84 -1.40
C MET A 183 -14.27 4.10 -2.50
N GLY A 184 -13.59 3.68 -3.57
CA GLY A 184 -14.22 3.02 -4.73
C GLY A 184 -14.36 1.50 -4.60
N PHE A 185 -13.43 0.83 -3.90
CA PHE A 185 -13.30 -0.63 -3.90
C PHE A 185 -13.17 -1.23 -2.49
N GLY A 186 -13.36 -0.43 -1.43
CA GLY A 186 -13.07 -0.89 -0.08
C GLY A 186 -14.09 -1.81 0.57
N VAL A 187 -15.34 -1.82 0.11
CA VAL A 187 -16.45 -2.51 0.81
C VAL A 187 -16.35 -4.04 0.82
N ASN A 188 -15.77 -4.63 -0.22
CA ASN A 188 -15.74 -6.09 -0.36
C ASN A 188 -14.73 -6.74 0.59
N ALA A 189 -13.50 -6.21 0.62
CA ALA A 189 -12.37 -6.85 1.30
C ALA A 189 -11.36 -5.86 1.90
N GLY A 190 -11.74 -4.60 2.10
CA GLY A 190 -10.93 -3.61 2.80
C GLY A 190 -9.65 -3.19 2.07
N TYR A 191 -9.61 -3.33 0.73
CA TYR A 191 -8.53 -2.87 -0.16
C TYR A 191 -7.12 -3.13 0.40
N ALA A 192 -6.81 -4.38 0.75
CA ALA A 192 -5.50 -4.71 1.30
C ALA A 192 -4.36 -4.24 0.38
N ILE A 193 -4.42 -4.57 -0.92
CA ILE A 193 -3.55 -4.11 -2.04
C ILE A 193 -2.02 -4.11 -1.78
N ASN A 194 -1.59 -4.69 -0.66
CA ASN A 194 -0.25 -4.69 -0.12
C ASN A 194 -0.09 -5.93 0.79
N PRO A 195 0.69 -6.93 0.35
CA PRO A 195 0.90 -8.15 1.12
C PRO A 195 1.48 -7.91 2.52
N ALA A 196 2.36 -6.92 2.71
CA ALA A 196 2.94 -6.65 4.02
C ALA A 196 1.94 -6.03 5.00
N ARG A 197 1.10 -5.13 4.48
CA ARG A 197 0.00 -4.45 5.22
C ARG A 197 -1.05 -5.43 5.75
N ASP A 198 -1.18 -6.60 5.15
CA ASP A 198 -2.08 -7.64 5.66
C ASP A 198 -1.33 -8.70 6.48
N PHE A 199 -0.29 -9.33 5.91
CA PHE A 199 0.35 -10.49 6.52
C PHE A 199 1.14 -10.14 7.80
N GLY A 200 1.81 -8.98 7.85
CA GLY A 200 2.55 -8.54 9.03
C GLY A 200 1.65 -8.40 10.27
N PRO A 201 0.58 -7.59 10.21
CA PRO A 201 -0.40 -7.48 11.30
C PRO A 201 -1.18 -8.77 11.59
N ARG A 202 -1.45 -9.60 10.57
CA ARG A 202 -2.08 -10.91 10.75
C ARG A 202 -1.18 -11.85 11.58
N LEU A 203 0.12 -11.86 11.30
CA LEU A 203 1.08 -12.61 12.10
C LEU A 203 1.15 -12.07 13.53
N PHE A 204 1.15 -10.74 13.70
CA PHE A 204 1.09 -10.13 15.03
C PHE A 204 -0.15 -10.58 15.82
N THR A 205 -1.35 -10.47 15.24
CA THR A 205 -2.59 -10.86 15.93
C THR A 205 -2.64 -12.34 16.29
N ALA A 206 -2.07 -13.22 15.45
CA ALA A 206 -1.94 -14.64 15.79
C ALA A 206 -1.17 -14.86 17.11
N LEU A 207 -0.14 -14.04 17.36
CA LEU A 207 0.69 -14.10 18.56
C LEU A 207 0.12 -13.29 19.74
N ALA A 208 -0.69 -12.27 19.46
CA ALA A 208 -1.21 -11.31 20.44
C ALA A 208 -2.59 -11.68 21.04
N GLY A 209 -2.98 -12.95 20.93
CA GLY A 209 -4.15 -13.52 21.63
C GLY A 209 -5.33 -13.94 20.73
N TRP A 210 -5.37 -13.55 19.45
CA TRP A 210 -6.42 -14.02 18.52
C TRP A 210 -6.21 -15.46 18.05
N GLY A 211 -4.98 -15.98 18.19
CA GLY A 211 -4.62 -17.36 17.84
C GLY A 211 -4.61 -17.62 16.33
N SER A 212 -4.45 -18.89 15.96
CA SER A 212 -4.31 -19.33 14.56
C SER A 212 -5.58 -19.14 13.72
N GLY A 213 -6.72 -18.83 14.34
CA GLY A 213 -7.98 -18.55 13.66
C GLY A 213 -7.90 -17.42 12.62
N VAL A 214 -6.94 -16.49 12.78
CA VAL A 214 -6.68 -15.42 11.80
C VAL A 214 -6.24 -15.94 10.42
N PHE A 215 -5.81 -17.20 10.32
CA PHE A 215 -5.42 -17.87 9.06
C PHE A 215 -6.48 -18.84 8.54
N THR A 216 -7.49 -19.20 9.33
CA THR A 216 -8.58 -20.11 8.89
C THR A 216 -9.91 -19.39 8.67
N ALA A 217 -10.08 -18.21 9.27
CA ALA A 217 -11.27 -17.38 9.12
C ALA A 217 -11.58 -17.04 7.65
N ALA A 218 -12.87 -16.84 7.37
CA ALA A 218 -13.40 -16.51 6.04
C ALA A 218 -12.88 -17.46 4.93
N HIS A 219 -13.01 -18.76 5.17
CA HIS A 219 -12.58 -19.83 4.24
C HIS A 219 -11.07 -19.82 3.93
N GLY A 220 -10.24 -19.39 4.89
CA GLY A 220 -8.79 -19.30 4.70
C GLY A 220 -8.38 -18.09 3.88
N TRP A 221 -8.97 -16.91 4.16
CA TRP A 221 -8.75 -15.67 3.40
C TRP A 221 -7.29 -15.20 3.28
N TRP A 222 -6.44 -15.52 4.27
CA TRP A 222 -5.11 -14.92 4.47
C TRP A 222 -4.17 -14.90 3.25
N TRP A 223 -4.29 -15.85 2.32
CA TRP A 223 -3.42 -15.92 1.15
C TRP A 223 -3.87 -14.98 0.02
N VAL A 224 -5.15 -14.59 0.00
CA VAL A 224 -5.70 -13.71 -1.05
C VAL A 224 -5.03 -12.33 -1.02
N PRO A 225 -4.93 -11.62 0.13
CA PRO A 225 -4.19 -10.36 0.23
C PRO A 225 -2.68 -10.45 -0.06
N ILE A 226 -2.14 -11.65 -0.26
CA ILE A 226 -0.74 -11.85 -0.62
C ILE A 226 -0.62 -12.07 -2.13
N VAL A 227 -1.35 -13.05 -2.65
CA VAL A 227 -1.22 -13.49 -4.05
C VAL A 227 -1.93 -12.53 -5.01
N ALA A 228 -3.16 -12.12 -4.70
CA ALA A 228 -3.95 -11.27 -5.59
C ALA A 228 -3.28 -9.91 -5.84
N PRO A 229 -2.72 -9.22 -4.83
CA PRO A 229 -1.98 -8.00 -5.08
C PRO A 229 -0.75 -8.18 -5.98
N CYS A 230 0.02 -9.26 -5.82
CA CYS A 230 1.15 -9.53 -6.70
C CYS A 230 0.73 -9.71 -8.16
N VAL A 231 -0.38 -10.43 -8.40
CA VAL A 231 -0.96 -10.58 -9.75
C VAL A 231 -1.43 -9.23 -10.29
N GLY A 232 -2.19 -8.48 -9.50
CA GLY A 232 -2.68 -7.15 -9.87
C GLY A 232 -1.55 -6.17 -10.20
N ALA A 233 -0.48 -6.18 -9.40
CA ALA A 233 0.69 -5.34 -9.60
C ALA A 233 1.37 -5.57 -10.96
N VAL A 234 1.57 -6.83 -11.36
CA VAL A 234 2.15 -7.15 -12.67
C VAL A 234 1.20 -6.76 -13.80
N ILE A 235 -0.11 -7.00 -13.65
CA ILE A 235 -1.13 -6.62 -14.64
C ILE A 235 -1.15 -5.10 -14.82
N GLY A 236 -1.29 -4.34 -13.73
CA GLY A 236 -1.39 -2.88 -13.77
C GLY A 236 -0.15 -2.22 -14.36
N GLY A 237 1.04 -2.67 -13.94
CA GLY A 237 2.30 -2.17 -14.50
C GLY A 237 2.45 -2.48 -15.99
N THR A 238 2.08 -3.67 -16.42
CA THR A 238 2.12 -4.08 -17.84
C THR A 238 1.09 -3.31 -18.67
N ALA A 239 -0.12 -3.12 -18.14
CA ALA A 239 -1.17 -2.36 -18.81
C ALA A 239 -0.77 -0.91 -19.04
N TYR A 240 -0.18 -0.24 -18.04
CA TYR A 240 0.35 1.11 -18.21
C TYR A 240 1.43 1.16 -19.30
N ASP A 241 2.35 0.19 -19.30
CA ASP A 241 3.43 0.16 -20.28
C ASP A 241 2.90 0.02 -21.71
N LEU A 242 2.06 -0.98 -21.94
CA LEU A 242 1.51 -1.28 -23.27
C LEU A 242 0.59 -0.19 -23.80
N CYS A 243 -0.16 0.48 -22.93
CA CYS A 243 -1.18 1.45 -23.34
C CYS A 243 -0.67 2.89 -23.40
N VAL A 244 0.33 3.25 -22.57
CA VAL A 244 0.79 4.65 -22.44
C VAL A 244 2.29 4.76 -22.68
N ARG A 245 3.11 4.14 -21.82
CA ARG A 245 4.58 4.36 -21.82
C ARG A 245 5.21 4.04 -23.18
N ASP A 246 4.86 2.90 -23.77
CA ASP A 246 5.41 2.42 -25.03
C ASP A 246 4.80 3.13 -26.25
N ARG A 247 3.80 4.00 -26.02
CA ARG A 247 3.15 4.81 -27.07
C ARG A 247 3.70 6.22 -27.17
N HIS A 248 4.55 6.66 -26.24
CA HIS A 248 5.25 7.93 -26.38
C HIS A 248 6.16 7.90 -27.62
N PRO A 249 6.16 8.95 -28.46
CA PRO A 249 7.05 9.06 -29.59
C PRO A 249 8.51 8.82 -29.19
N ALA A 250 9.29 8.18 -30.06
CA ALA A 250 10.72 8.08 -29.87
C ALA A 250 11.29 9.50 -29.69
N GLN A 251 12.20 9.69 -28.73
CA GLN A 251 12.90 10.95 -28.60
C GLN A 251 13.71 11.15 -29.87
N THR A 252 13.21 11.96 -30.81
CA THR A 252 14.03 12.51 -31.87
C THR A 252 15.09 13.33 -31.17
N ASN A 253 16.35 12.87 -31.24
CA ASN A 253 17.50 13.68 -30.86
C ASN A 253 17.32 15.05 -31.51
N ARG A 254 16.98 16.06 -30.71
CA ARG A 254 17.17 17.45 -31.10
C ARG A 254 18.68 17.60 -31.22
N ILE A 255 19.20 17.33 -32.42
CA ILE A 255 20.50 17.83 -32.84
C ILE A 255 20.46 19.31 -32.48
N ALA A 256 21.39 19.73 -31.63
CA ALA A 256 21.54 21.11 -31.21
C ALA A 256 21.46 21.99 -32.47
N ASP A 257 20.48 22.90 -32.51
CA ASP A 257 20.45 23.92 -33.54
C ASP A 257 21.82 24.61 -33.52
N PRO A 258 22.54 24.68 -34.65
CA PRO A 258 23.82 25.37 -34.67
C PRO A 258 23.58 26.80 -34.26
N VAL A 259 24.27 27.22 -33.19
CA VAL A 259 24.32 28.61 -32.72
C VAL A 259 24.61 29.48 -33.94
N HIS A 260 23.64 30.29 -34.35
CA HIS A 260 23.85 31.29 -35.39
C HIS A 260 25.01 32.20 -34.96
N PRO A 261 26.05 32.39 -35.80
CA PRO A 261 27.11 33.32 -35.47
C PRO A 261 26.51 34.73 -35.36
N VAL A 262 26.81 35.40 -34.24
CA VAL A 262 26.46 36.80 -34.02
C VAL A 262 27.11 37.65 -35.12
N ASP A 263 26.28 38.38 -35.86
CA ASP A 263 26.72 39.32 -36.88
C ASP A 263 27.58 40.44 -36.22
N PRO A 264 28.83 40.68 -36.68
CA PRO A 264 29.67 41.74 -36.12
C PRO A 264 29.19 43.18 -36.40
N ALA A 265 28.10 43.38 -37.15
CA ALA A 265 27.74 44.68 -37.69
C ALA A 265 26.78 45.56 -36.85
N SER A 266 26.42 45.20 -35.61
CA SER A 266 25.64 46.09 -34.74
C SER A 266 26.49 46.71 -33.63
N ARG A 267 27.16 47.83 -33.94
CA ARG A 267 27.57 48.86 -32.98
C ARG A 267 26.89 50.16 -33.32
#